data_AF-A0A6J4TI93-F1
#
_entry.id   AF-A0A6J4TI93-F1
#
_cell.length_a   1.000
_cell.length_b   1.000
_cell.length_c   1.000
_cell.angle_alpha   90.00
_cell.angle_beta   90.00
_cell.angle_gamma   90.00
#
_symmetry.space_group_name_H-M   'P 1'
#
loop_
_entity.id
_entity.type
_entity.pdbx_description
1 polymer ?
#
loop_
_entity_poly.entity_id
_entity_poly.type
_entity_poly.pdbx_seq_one_letter_code
_entity_poly.pdbx_strand_id
1 'polypeptide(L)'
;VSVWARFAQPSRLVWSSDIAAEARAVAAVARAAPTLLSAALASLPNDQPPLDLWRAAFALTYSAELRAEKKGRAGSVVDADPERYRRFTAPALAAARAEGRRRHAGWPRRRMEGKALSVLRLAKATATYAGGADYIVWKINRHAGTNFQLKPWQRRWPILAALTLAPRLLKSKAIR
;
A
#
# COMPACT_ATOMS: atom_id res chain seq x y z
N VAL A 1 -7.15 1.89 -3.70
CA VAL A 1 -7.11 0.76 -2.73
C VAL A 1 -6.37 1.18 -1.47
N SER A 2 -5.14 1.70 -1.58
CA SER A 2 -4.32 2.17 -0.46
C SER A 2 -5.01 3.21 0.44
N VAL A 3 -5.71 4.19 -0.14
CA VAL A 3 -6.41 5.26 0.60
C VAL A 3 -7.48 4.70 1.53
N TRP A 4 -8.35 3.82 1.03
CA TRP A 4 -9.41 3.21 1.84
C TRP A 4 -8.84 2.34 2.95
N ALA A 5 -7.79 1.57 2.65
CA ALA A 5 -7.09 0.77 3.65
C ALA A 5 -6.47 1.65 4.75
N ARG A 6 -5.81 2.76 4.37
CA ARG A 6 -5.17 3.66 5.33
C ARG A 6 -6.17 4.36 6.24
N PHE A 7 -7.30 4.82 5.69
CA PHE A 7 -8.33 5.51 6.48
C PHE A 7 -9.33 4.59 7.18
N ALA A 8 -9.34 3.29 6.85
CA ALA A 8 -10.02 2.28 7.66
C ALA A 8 -9.26 1.96 8.95
N GLN A 9 -7.95 2.24 9.01
CA GLN A 9 -7.13 2.17 10.23
C GLN A 9 -7.37 3.40 11.13
N PRO A 10 -6.93 3.36 12.39
CA PRO A 10 -6.93 4.54 13.26
C PRO A 10 -6.28 5.75 12.57
N SER A 11 -7.02 6.86 12.58
CA SER A 11 -6.59 8.16 12.06
C SER A 11 -7.26 9.26 12.90
N ARG A 12 -6.63 10.44 12.95
CA ARG A 12 -7.10 11.59 13.73
C ARG A 12 -7.03 12.85 12.88
N LEU A 13 -8.09 13.66 12.90
CA LEU A 13 -8.06 15.02 12.38
C LEU A 13 -7.39 15.91 13.42
N VAL A 14 -6.24 16.49 13.07
CA VAL A 14 -5.41 17.30 13.99
C VAL A 14 -5.69 18.79 13.87
N TRP A 15 -6.25 19.23 12.74
CA TRP A 15 -6.60 20.62 12.47
C TRP A 15 -7.69 20.70 11.40
N SER A 16 -8.58 21.67 11.53
CA SER A 16 -9.59 22.06 10.53
C SER A 16 -9.71 23.58 10.49
N SER A 17 -10.11 24.13 9.33
CA SER A 17 -10.36 25.57 9.19
C SER A 17 -11.65 26.00 9.88
N ASP A 18 -12.66 25.14 9.86
CA ASP A 18 -14.00 25.38 10.36
C ASP A 18 -14.78 24.04 10.56
N ILE A 19 -15.96 24.14 11.18
CA ILE A 19 -16.84 22.99 11.48
C ILE A 19 -17.31 22.29 10.19
N ALA A 20 -17.56 23.03 9.11
CA ALA A 20 -18.02 22.45 7.86
C ALA A 20 -16.89 21.64 7.19
N ALA A 21 -15.65 22.11 7.26
CA ALA A 21 -14.46 21.40 6.79
C ALA A 21 -14.22 20.11 7.61
N GLU A 22 -14.37 20.18 8.93
CA GLU A 22 -14.32 19.01 9.81
C GLU A 22 -15.38 17.97 9.42
N ALA A 23 -16.65 18.38 9.32
CA ALA A 23 -17.74 17.48 8.96
C ALA A 23 -17.52 16.82 7.59
N ARG A 24 -17.06 17.58 6.59
CA ARG A 24 -16.71 17.04 5.26
C ARG A 24 -15.57 16.02 5.34
N ALA A 25 -14.52 16.31 6.11
CA ALA A 25 -13.39 15.41 6.27
C ALA A 25 -13.80 14.11 6.97
N VAL A 26 -14.54 14.21 8.08
CA VAL A 26 -15.06 13.05 8.83
C VAL A 26 -15.97 12.20 7.94
N ALA A 27 -16.92 12.81 7.22
CA ALA A 27 -17.81 12.10 6.32
C ALA A 27 -17.04 11.39 5.18
N ALA A 28 -16.02 12.03 4.61
CA ALA A 28 -15.19 11.43 3.58
C ALA A 28 -14.38 10.23 4.10
N VAL A 29 -13.79 10.35 5.29
CA VAL A 29 -13.02 9.28 5.95
C VAL A 29 -13.93 8.12 6.38
N ALA A 30 -15.13 8.40 6.89
CA ALA A 30 -16.09 7.39 7.32
C ALA A 30 -16.48 6.40 6.20
N ARG A 31 -16.44 6.84 4.93
CA ARG A 31 -16.68 5.95 3.77
C ARG A 31 -15.58 4.93 3.52
N ALA A 32 -14.40 5.07 4.11
CA ALA A 32 -13.26 4.21 3.83
C ALA A 32 -13.49 2.75 4.26
N ALA A 33 -14.01 2.54 5.48
CA ALA A 33 -14.29 1.21 6.02
C ALA A 33 -15.38 0.46 5.23
N PRO A 34 -16.58 1.03 5.00
CA PRO A 34 -17.61 0.40 4.17
C PRO A 34 -17.12 0.10 2.75
N THR A 35 -16.38 1.04 2.15
CA THR A 35 -15.82 0.86 0.80
C THR A 35 -14.82 -0.28 0.74
N LEU A 36 -13.94 -0.42 1.74
CA LEU A 36 -12.97 -1.50 1.84
C LEU A 36 -13.69 -2.86 1.96
N LEU A 37 -14.66 -2.97 2.87
CA LEU A 37 -15.39 -4.21 3.09
C LEU A 37 -16.25 -4.60 1.88
N SER A 38 -16.96 -3.65 1.25
CA SER A 38 -17.72 -3.89 0.02
C SER A 38 -16.83 -4.45 -1.10
N ALA A 39 -15.62 -3.89 -1.27
CA ALA A 39 -14.66 -4.39 -2.26
C ALA A 39 -14.08 -5.77 -1.89
N ALA A 40 -13.86 -6.04 -0.60
CA ALA A 40 -13.32 -7.31 -0.14
C ALA A 40 -14.34 -8.45 -0.25
N LEU A 41 -15.60 -8.21 0.12
CA LEU A 41 -16.71 -9.17 0.02
C LEU A 41 -17.07 -9.58 -1.41
N ALA A 42 -16.56 -8.88 -2.43
CA ALA A 42 -16.65 -9.33 -3.81
C ALA A 42 -15.73 -10.54 -4.12
N SER A 43 -14.78 -10.86 -3.22
CA SER A 43 -13.80 -11.94 -3.43
C SER A 43 -13.57 -12.79 -2.18
N LEU A 44 -14.31 -12.55 -1.11
CA LEU A 44 -14.23 -13.29 0.14
C LEU A 44 -15.59 -13.93 0.47
N PRO A 45 -15.62 -15.05 1.20
CA PRO A 45 -16.84 -15.59 1.78
C PRO A 45 -17.56 -14.55 2.65
N ASN A 46 -18.90 -14.58 2.64
CA ASN A 46 -19.73 -13.60 3.37
C ASN A 46 -19.89 -13.93 4.87
N ASP A 47 -19.40 -15.07 5.32
CA ASP A 47 -19.57 -15.67 6.64
C ASP A 47 -18.30 -15.64 7.50
N GLN A 48 -17.26 -14.93 7.06
CA GLN A 48 -16.02 -14.83 7.82
C GLN A 48 -16.23 -14.16 9.19
N PRO A 49 -15.54 -14.65 10.25
CA PRO A 49 -15.49 -13.95 11.52
C PRO A 49 -15.03 -12.49 11.35
N PRO A 50 -15.53 -11.54 12.16
CA PRO A 50 -15.24 -10.12 12.00
C PRO A 50 -13.75 -9.78 11.81
N LEU A 51 -12.88 -10.29 12.68
CA LEU A 51 -11.45 -9.97 12.62
C LEU A 51 -10.77 -10.57 11.37
N ASP A 52 -11.19 -11.76 10.95
CA ASP A 52 -10.62 -12.43 9.78
C ASP A 52 -11.04 -11.73 8.49
N LEU A 53 -12.28 -11.23 8.43
CA LEU A 53 -12.73 -10.36 7.36
C LEU A 53 -11.85 -9.11 7.23
N TRP A 54 -11.52 -8.43 8.33
CA TRP A 54 -10.63 -7.26 8.31
C TRP A 54 -9.21 -7.64 7.88
N ARG A 55 -8.64 -8.71 8.43
CA ARG A 55 -7.30 -9.20 8.06
C ARG A 55 -7.24 -9.53 6.57
N ALA A 56 -8.24 -10.24 6.05
CA ALA A 56 -8.34 -10.59 4.64
C ALA A 56 -8.52 -9.35 3.75
N ALA A 57 -9.37 -8.39 4.16
CA ALA A 57 -9.55 -7.13 3.43
C ALA A 57 -8.24 -6.32 3.37
N PHE A 58 -7.50 -6.20 4.48
CA PHE A 58 -6.19 -5.56 4.47
C PHE A 58 -5.18 -6.36 3.63
N ALA A 59 -5.16 -7.70 3.71
CA ALA A 59 -4.27 -8.52 2.89
C ALA A 59 -4.50 -8.30 1.39
N LEU A 60 -5.77 -8.19 0.95
CA LEU A 60 -6.12 -7.82 -0.43
C LEU A 60 -5.53 -6.44 -0.80
N THR A 61 -5.60 -5.45 0.08
CA THR A 61 -5.01 -4.12 -0.18
C THR A 61 -3.49 -4.14 -0.26
N TYR A 62 -2.83 -4.86 0.65
CA TYR A 62 -1.38 -5.02 0.67
C TYR A 62 -0.88 -5.73 -0.58
N SER A 63 -1.62 -6.72 -1.07
CA SER A 63 -1.26 -7.44 -2.30
C SER A 63 -1.27 -6.57 -3.57
N ALA A 64 -1.96 -5.43 -3.53
CA ALA A 64 -2.02 -4.48 -4.64
C ALA A 64 -0.91 -3.42 -4.63
N GLU A 65 -0.12 -3.36 -3.56
CA GLU A 65 0.97 -2.40 -3.41
C GLU A 65 2.33 -3.08 -3.63
N LEU A 66 3.28 -2.36 -4.24
CA LEU A 66 4.67 -2.78 -4.31
C LEU A 66 5.36 -2.35 -3.02
N ARG A 67 5.55 -3.27 -2.08
CA ARG A 67 6.22 -3.03 -0.78
C ARG A 67 7.47 -3.88 -0.67
N ALA A 68 8.54 -3.30 -0.12
CA ALA A 68 9.81 -3.98 0.14
C ALA A 68 9.85 -4.71 1.49
N GLU A 69 8.78 -4.63 2.30
CA GLU A 69 8.71 -5.21 3.65
C GLU A 69 8.25 -6.68 3.67
N LYS A 70 8.55 -7.42 4.75
CA LYS A 70 8.11 -8.81 4.96
C LYS A 70 6.58 -8.96 4.95
N LYS A 71 6.09 -10.06 4.36
CA LYS A 71 4.68 -10.45 4.42
C LYS A 71 4.28 -10.70 5.89
N GLY A 72 3.20 -10.08 6.36
CA GLY A 72 2.68 -10.23 7.74
C GLY A 72 2.08 -8.96 8.34
N ARG A 73 2.48 -7.78 7.83
CA ARG A 73 2.05 -6.48 8.38
C ARG A 73 0.55 -6.16 8.24
N ALA A 74 -0.18 -6.90 7.40
CA ALA A 74 -1.64 -6.76 7.32
C ALA A 74 -2.35 -7.32 8.57
N GLY A 75 -1.84 -8.41 9.15
CA GLY A 75 -2.36 -8.98 10.40
C GLY A 75 -2.12 -8.04 11.58
N SER A 76 -0.89 -7.51 11.68
CA SER A 76 -0.48 -6.62 12.78
C SER A 76 -1.32 -5.35 12.90
N VAL A 77 -1.99 -4.91 11.83
CA VAL A 77 -2.90 -3.75 11.85
C VAL A 77 -4.18 -4.05 12.63
N VAL A 78 -4.72 -5.26 12.48
CA VAL A 78 -5.93 -5.70 13.19
C VAL A 78 -5.57 -6.06 14.63
N ASP A 79 -4.44 -6.74 14.81
CA ASP A 79 -4.00 -7.22 16.11
C ASP A 79 -3.61 -6.08 17.08
N ALA A 80 -3.26 -4.90 16.55
CA ALA A 80 -2.94 -3.72 17.38
C ALA A 80 -4.18 -3.10 18.07
N ASP A 81 -5.39 -3.32 17.56
CA ASP A 81 -6.64 -2.79 18.15
C ASP A 81 -7.86 -3.64 17.72
N PRO A 82 -7.96 -4.90 18.19
CA PRO A 82 -9.00 -5.83 17.74
C PRO A 82 -10.41 -5.37 18.15
N GLU A 83 -10.55 -4.72 19.30
CA GLU A 83 -11.85 -4.24 19.81
C GLU A 83 -12.45 -3.15 18.93
N ARG A 84 -11.63 -2.25 18.38
CA ARG A 84 -12.12 -1.29 17.38
C ARG A 84 -12.72 -1.99 16.18
N TYR A 85 -12.05 -3.01 15.64
CA TYR A 85 -12.54 -3.71 14.46
C TYR A 85 -13.80 -4.52 14.75
N ARG A 86 -13.92 -5.14 15.94
CA ARG A 86 -15.17 -5.76 16.40
C ARG A 86 -16.33 -4.76 16.39
N ARG A 87 -16.15 -3.60 17.04
CA ARG A 87 -17.17 -2.53 17.10
C ARG A 87 -17.52 -1.96 15.72
N PHE A 88 -16.54 -1.83 14.83
CA PHE A 88 -16.74 -1.22 13.51
C PHE A 88 -17.39 -2.16 12.50
N THR A 89 -17.32 -3.47 12.72
CA THR A 89 -17.75 -4.47 11.72
C THR A 89 -19.23 -4.31 11.37
N ALA A 90 -20.12 -4.32 12.36
CA ALA A 90 -21.55 -4.21 12.14
C ALA A 90 -21.96 -2.92 11.39
N PRO A 91 -21.61 -1.70 11.86
CA PRO A 91 -21.99 -0.48 11.16
C PRO A 91 -21.31 -0.35 9.78
N ALA A 92 -20.05 -0.77 9.63
CA ALA A 92 -19.37 -0.70 8.33
C ALA A 92 -19.99 -1.65 7.31
N LEU A 93 -20.40 -2.85 7.72
CA LEU A 93 -21.10 -3.81 6.85
C LEU A 93 -22.51 -3.33 6.49
N ALA A 94 -23.24 -2.75 7.44
CA ALA A 94 -24.55 -2.16 7.16
C ALA A 94 -24.44 -1.06 6.09
N ALA A 95 -23.49 -0.13 6.25
CA ALA A 95 -23.23 0.91 5.26
C ALA A 95 -22.77 0.33 3.91
N ALA A 96 -21.90 -0.69 3.92
CA ALA A 96 -21.43 -1.34 2.70
C ALA A 96 -22.56 -2.00 1.90
N ARG A 97 -23.57 -2.56 2.59
CA ARG A 97 -24.76 -3.15 1.98
C ARG A 97 -25.75 -2.09 1.51
N ALA A 98 -25.95 -1.03 2.29
CA ALA A 98 -26.84 0.09 1.96
C ALA A 98 -26.41 0.84 0.70
N GLU A 99 -25.10 0.93 0.42
CA GLU A 99 -24.59 1.50 -0.84
C GLU A 99 -24.94 0.65 -2.10
N GLY A 100 -25.63 -0.48 -1.93
CA GLY A 100 -26.35 -1.22 -2.99
C GLY A 100 -25.48 -1.85 -4.07
N ARG A 101 -24.16 -1.67 -3.99
CA ARG A 101 -23.21 -2.19 -4.98
C ARG A 101 -22.17 -3.01 -4.24
N ARG A 102 -22.26 -4.34 -4.36
CA ARG A 102 -21.05 -5.18 -4.30
C ARG A 102 -20.12 -4.63 -5.37
N ARG A 103 -19.19 -3.76 -5.00
CA ARG A 103 -18.23 -3.23 -5.97
C ARG A 103 -17.46 -4.43 -6.46
N HIS A 104 -17.69 -4.84 -7.70
CA HIS A 104 -16.87 -5.82 -8.40
C HIS A 104 -15.45 -5.26 -8.44
N ALA A 105 -14.71 -5.51 -7.38
CA ALA A 105 -13.31 -5.19 -7.30
C ALA A 105 -12.62 -6.33 -8.02
N GLY A 106 -12.34 -6.12 -9.31
CA GLY A 106 -11.35 -6.94 -10.01
C GLY A 106 -10.01 -6.75 -9.31
N TRP A 107 -9.80 -7.46 -8.19
CA TRP A 107 -8.56 -7.42 -7.41
C TRP A 107 -7.34 -7.74 -8.27
N PRO A 108 -7.38 -8.67 -9.24
CA PRO A 108 -6.29 -8.85 -10.20
C PRO A 108 -5.94 -7.55 -10.94
N ARG A 109 -6.94 -6.87 -11.52
CA ARG A 109 -6.76 -5.59 -12.22
C ARG A 109 -6.21 -4.51 -11.27
N ARG A 110 -6.78 -4.37 -10.08
CA ARG A 110 -6.32 -3.40 -9.07
C ARG A 110 -4.88 -3.66 -8.61
N ARG A 111 -4.47 -4.94 -8.53
CA ARG A 111 -3.09 -5.32 -8.23
C ARG A 111 -2.14 -4.91 -9.35
N MET A 112 -2.52 -5.16 -10.61
CA MET A 112 -1.72 -4.76 -11.76
C MET A 112 -1.58 -3.24 -11.84
N GLU A 113 -2.69 -2.50 -11.74
CA GLU A 113 -2.70 -1.03 -11.77
C GLU A 113 -1.87 -0.43 -10.62
N GLY A 114 -2.03 -0.94 -9.39
CA GLY A 114 -1.27 -0.46 -8.23
C GLY A 114 0.23 -0.67 -8.36
N LYS A 115 0.65 -1.84 -8.86
CA LYS A 115 2.07 -2.14 -9.13
C LYS A 115 2.61 -1.30 -10.29
N ALA A 116 1.87 -1.19 -11.39
CA ALA A 116 2.25 -0.38 -12.54
C ALA A 116 2.44 1.09 -12.15
N LEU A 117 1.50 1.69 -11.42
CA LEU A 117 1.62 3.06 -10.92
C LEU A 117 2.81 3.24 -9.98
N SER A 118 3.14 2.24 -9.16
CA SER A 118 4.33 2.29 -8.29
C SER A 118 5.62 2.31 -9.11
N VAL A 119 5.73 1.46 -10.14
CA VAL A 119 6.86 1.44 -11.06
C VAL A 119 6.96 2.75 -11.84
N LEU A 120 5.84 3.26 -12.38
CA LEU A 120 5.80 4.53 -13.10
C LEU A 120 6.21 5.71 -12.21
N ARG A 121 5.80 5.73 -10.94
CA ARG A 121 6.26 6.75 -9.98
C ARG A 121 7.75 6.66 -9.72
N LEU A 122 8.30 5.44 -9.59
CA LEU A 122 9.75 5.26 -9.43
C LEU A 122 10.50 5.73 -10.68
N ALA A 123 10.04 5.33 -11.87
CA ALA A 123 10.60 5.78 -13.14
C ALA A 123 10.58 7.31 -13.26
N LYS A 124 9.44 7.95 -12.98
CA LYS A 124 9.32 9.42 -12.95
C LYS A 124 10.29 10.03 -11.94
N ALA A 125 10.42 9.45 -10.74
CA ALA A 125 11.32 9.95 -9.70
C ALA A 125 12.79 9.94 -10.18
N THR A 126 13.22 8.93 -10.93
CA THR A 126 14.58 8.91 -11.52
C THR A 126 14.84 10.04 -12.52
N ALA A 127 13.79 10.55 -13.16
CA ALA A 127 13.89 11.70 -14.07
C ALA A 127 13.69 13.06 -13.36
N THR A 128 13.06 13.07 -12.20
CA THR A 128 12.72 14.30 -11.47
C THR A 128 13.79 14.69 -10.45
N TYR A 129 14.44 13.71 -9.82
CA TYR A 129 15.40 13.94 -8.75
C TYR A 129 16.82 13.55 -9.17
N ALA A 130 17.77 14.48 -8.99
CA ALA A 130 19.18 14.21 -9.20
C ALA A 130 19.77 13.36 -8.06
N GLY A 131 20.77 12.53 -8.36
CA GLY A 131 21.52 11.76 -7.35
C GLY A 131 20.80 10.55 -6.75
N GLY A 132 19.58 10.23 -7.17
CA GLY A 132 18.83 9.07 -6.65
C GLY A 132 19.55 7.73 -6.88
N ALA A 133 20.23 7.57 -8.03
CA ALA A 133 21.00 6.37 -8.35
C ALA A 133 22.23 6.24 -7.42
N ASP A 134 22.99 7.32 -7.22
CA ASP A 134 24.14 7.34 -6.32
C ASP A 134 23.73 7.07 -4.87
N TYR A 135 22.57 7.58 -4.43
CA TYR A 135 22.00 7.29 -3.10
C TYR A 135 21.66 5.80 -2.91
N ILE A 136 21.04 5.17 -3.91
CA ILE A 136 20.73 3.74 -3.87
C ILE A 136 22.02 2.92 -3.76
N VAL A 137 23.03 3.25 -4.56
CA VAL A 137 24.33 2.57 -4.54
C VAL A 137 25.05 2.77 -3.21
N TRP A 138 25.06 3.98 -2.66
CA TRP A 138 25.59 4.25 -1.33
C TRP A 138 24.92 3.37 -0.27
N LYS A 139 23.58 3.24 -0.32
CA LYS A 139 22.83 2.42 0.64
C LYS A 139 23.15 0.92 0.49
N ILE A 140 23.30 0.43 -0.75
CA ILE A 140 23.71 -0.95 -1.03
C ILE A 140 25.10 -1.20 -0.44
N ASN A 141 26.08 -0.35 -0.77
CA ASN A 141 27.45 -0.49 -0.28
C ASN A 141 27.52 -0.49 1.25
N ARG A 142 26.73 0.38 1.91
CA ARG A 142 26.67 0.47 3.37
C ARG A 142 26.19 -0.82 4.04
N HIS A 143 25.27 -1.57 3.43
CA HIS A 143 24.69 -2.77 4.03
C HIS A 143 25.27 -4.09 3.50
N ALA A 144 25.82 -4.10 2.29
CA ALA A 144 26.38 -5.29 1.66
C ALA A 144 27.91 -5.39 1.76
N GLY A 145 28.60 -4.35 2.26
CA GLY A 145 30.05 -4.29 2.31
C GLY A 145 30.71 -4.24 0.92
N THR A 146 29.96 -3.91 -0.12
CA THR A 146 30.47 -3.82 -1.50
C THR A 146 31.00 -2.42 -1.77
N ASN A 147 31.93 -2.28 -2.72
CA ASN A 147 32.35 -0.98 -3.25
C ASN A 147 31.88 -0.80 -4.70
N PHE A 148 30.56 -0.84 -4.89
CA PHE A 148 29.98 -0.66 -6.21
C PHE A 148 29.99 0.84 -6.59
N GLN A 149 30.51 1.17 -7.78
CA GLN A 149 30.49 2.53 -8.32
C GLN A 149 29.72 2.58 -9.64
N LEU A 150 28.90 3.61 -9.83
CA LEU A 150 28.14 3.81 -11.06
C LEU A 150 29.03 4.34 -12.18
N LYS A 151 28.92 3.74 -13.36
CA LYS A 151 29.51 4.27 -14.59
C LYS A 151 28.77 5.53 -15.06
N PRO A 152 29.40 6.43 -15.84
CA PRO A 152 28.76 7.65 -16.34
C PRO A 152 27.45 7.40 -17.09
N TRP A 153 27.39 6.35 -17.92
CA TRP A 153 26.16 5.99 -18.64
C TRP A 153 25.05 5.48 -17.71
N GLN A 154 25.39 4.87 -16.57
CA GLN A 154 24.41 4.38 -15.58
C GLN A 154 23.76 5.52 -14.80
N ARG A 155 24.51 6.61 -14.57
CA ARG A 155 23.97 7.86 -14.03
C ARG A 155 23.04 8.54 -15.02
N ARG A 156 23.39 8.51 -16.31
CA ARG A 156 22.58 9.11 -17.39
C ARG A 156 21.29 8.34 -17.67
N TRP A 157 21.30 7.02 -17.46
CA TRP A 157 20.14 6.15 -17.70
C TRP A 157 19.84 5.24 -16.49
N PRO A 158 19.29 5.78 -15.39
CA PRO A 158 19.13 5.05 -14.12
C PRO A 158 18.25 3.81 -14.23
N ILE A 159 17.23 3.81 -15.09
CA ILE A 159 16.33 2.67 -15.27
C ILE A 159 17.06 1.50 -15.96
N LEU A 160 17.82 1.79 -17.02
CA LEU A 160 18.64 0.79 -17.70
C LEU A 160 19.75 0.27 -16.79
N ALA A 161 20.34 1.16 -15.98
CA ALA A 161 21.29 0.77 -14.94
C ALA A 161 20.65 -0.20 -13.94
N ALA A 162 19.45 0.08 -13.44
CA ALA A 162 18.74 -0.82 -12.52
C ALA A 162 18.48 -2.19 -13.14
N LEU A 163 18.04 -2.27 -14.40
CA LEU A 163 17.79 -3.52 -15.10
C LEU A 163 19.06 -4.37 -15.30
N THR A 164 20.19 -3.73 -15.59
CA THR A 164 21.48 -4.43 -15.77
C THR A 164 22.13 -4.84 -14.45
N LEU A 165 21.91 -4.09 -13.37
CA LEU A 165 22.53 -4.32 -12.07
C LEU A 165 21.72 -5.23 -11.15
N ALA A 166 20.39 -5.20 -11.22
CA ALA A 166 19.51 -6.03 -10.41
C ALA A 166 19.89 -7.52 -10.37
N PRO A 167 20.11 -8.23 -11.51
CA PRO A 167 20.45 -9.65 -11.46
C PRO A 167 21.81 -9.92 -10.81
N ARG A 168 22.78 -9.01 -10.95
CA ARG A 168 24.10 -9.13 -10.31
C ARG A 168 24.01 -8.95 -8.81
N LEU A 169 23.25 -7.94 -8.37
CA LEU A 169 23.05 -7.63 -6.95
C LEU A 169 22.29 -8.76 -6.24
N LEU A 170 21.27 -9.33 -6.88
CA LEU A 170 20.54 -10.49 -6.35
C LEU A 170 21.45 -11.73 -6.21
N LYS A 171 22.27 -12.04 -7.22
CA LYS A 171 23.24 -13.16 -7.15
C LYS A 171 24.27 -12.97 -6.03
N SER A 172 24.68 -11.74 -5.75
CA SER A 172 25.64 -11.43 -4.69
C SER A 172 25.05 -11.44 -3.26
N LYS A 173 23.73 -11.69 -3.10
CA LYS A 173 22.98 -11.55 -1.82
C LYS A 173 23.09 -10.16 -1.16
N ALA A 174 23.59 -9.16 -1.88
CA ALA A 174 23.64 -7.76 -1.43
C ALA A 174 22.24 -7.14 -1.27
N ILE A 175 21.23 -7.74 -1.92
CA ILE A 175 19.82 -7.38 -1.84
C ILE A 175 19.03 -8.68 -1.63
N ARG A 176 18.16 -8.72 -0.63
CA ARG A 176 17.25 -9.84 -0.32
C ARG A 176 15.81 -9.50 -0.69
#